data_AF-A0A2N2CX46-F1
#
_entry.id   AF-A0A2N2CX46-F1
#
_cell.length_a   1.000
_cell.length_b   1.000
_cell.length_c   1.000
_cell.angle_alpha   90.00
_cell.angle_beta   90.00
_cell.angle_gamma   90.00
#
_symmetry.space_group_name_H-M   'P 1'
#
loop_
_entity.id
_entity.type
_entity.pdbx_description
1 polymer ?
#
loop_
_entity_poly.entity_id
_entity_poly.type
_entity_poly.pdbx_seq_one_letter_code
_entity_poly.pdbx_strand_id
1 'polypeptide(L)'
;MTVFVRNHKFFGLLTALLLIAHFTVQFSQFGINLTGLLAAALIILQVTLGIYATRTHRPRKGVWFLTHRSIAVFIVLGIALHLLAPYVLNNALIKNTATTVQASQTTSNSTSFTKDDLAKYNGKNGNAAYVAYKNVVYDVSNNRQWVNGQHNGHSAGTDLTQAISASPHGDTVFKNLPVVGEYIN
;
A
#
# COMPACT_ATOMS: atom_id res chain seq x y z
N MET A 1 36.87 13.19 -9.10
CA MET A 1 36.34 12.38 -7.97
C MET A 1 36.39 13.10 -6.60
N THR A 2 36.92 14.32 -6.49
CA THR A 2 37.16 15.00 -5.21
C THR A 2 35.95 15.78 -4.64
N VAL A 3 35.02 16.24 -5.48
CA VAL A 3 33.84 17.03 -5.06
C VAL A 3 32.87 16.19 -4.21
N PHE A 4 32.56 14.96 -4.66
CA PHE A 4 31.64 14.06 -3.96
C PHE A 4 32.18 13.61 -2.59
N VAL A 5 33.49 13.36 -2.50
CA VAL A 5 34.13 12.97 -1.23
C VAL A 5 34.17 14.14 -0.24
N ARG A 6 34.42 15.36 -0.74
CA ARG A 6 34.50 16.56 0.11
C ARG A 6 33.14 16.94 0.70
N ASN A 7 32.08 16.76 -0.08
CA ASN A 7 30.71 17.15 0.30
C ASN A 7 29.85 16.00 0.80
N HIS A 8 30.43 14.82 1.06
CA HIS A 8 29.71 13.61 1.45
C HIS A 8 28.71 13.82 2.60
N LYS A 9 29.01 14.71 3.55
CA LYS A 9 28.11 15.03 4.67
C LYS A 9 26.78 15.65 4.20
N PHE A 10 26.83 16.53 3.21
CA PHE A 10 25.63 17.14 2.60
C PHE A 10 24.82 16.13 1.83
N PHE A 11 25.48 15.27 1.04
CA PHE A 11 24.81 14.18 0.34
C PHE A 11 24.14 13.22 1.32
N GLY A 12 24.81 12.82 2.41
CA GLY A 12 24.21 11.97 3.44
C GLY A 12 22.98 12.59 4.10
N LEU A 13 23.01 13.89 4.40
CA LEU A 13 21.87 14.62 4.97
C LEU A 13 20.69 14.69 3.99
N LEU A 14 20.97 14.98 2.72
CA LEU A 14 19.96 14.99 1.66
C LEU A 14 19.30 13.62 1.50
N THR A 15 20.09 12.53 1.50
CA THR A 15 19.56 11.17 1.40
C THR A 15 18.66 10.82 2.58
N ALA A 16 19.02 11.25 3.80
CA ALA A 16 18.18 11.04 4.98
C ALA A 16 16.84 11.78 4.89
N LEU A 17 16.84 13.03 4.42
CA LEU A 17 15.61 13.80 4.22
C LEU A 17 14.71 13.16 3.16
N LEU A 18 15.27 12.72 2.04
CA LEU A 18 14.52 12.04 0.98
C LEU A 18 13.93 10.71 1.46
N LEU A 19 14.67 9.95 2.28
CA LEU A 19 14.16 8.72 2.89
C LEU A 19 13.00 8.98 3.85
N ILE A 20 13.09 10.03 4.69
CA ILE A 20 11.99 10.41 5.59
C ILE A 20 10.77 10.84 4.79
N ALA A 21 10.95 11.70 3.78
CA ALA A 21 9.84 12.14 2.93
C ALA A 21 9.17 10.95 2.22
N HIS A 22 9.97 10.05 1.66
CA HIS A 22 9.48 8.82 1.03
C HIS A 22 8.72 7.95 2.04
N PHE A 23 9.27 7.71 3.23
CA PHE A 23 8.60 6.93 4.28
C PHE A 23 7.27 7.55 4.69
N THR A 24 7.22 8.87 4.90
CA THR A 24 5.99 9.57 5.27
C THR A 24 4.91 9.42 4.21
N VAL A 25 5.24 9.66 2.93
CA VAL A 25 4.30 9.50 1.82
C VAL A 25 3.85 8.05 1.70
N GLN A 26 4.79 7.11 1.70
CA GLN A 26 4.51 5.68 1.60
C GLN A 26 3.60 5.21 2.75
N PHE A 27 3.92 5.57 3.99
CA PHE A 27 3.16 5.19 5.17
C PHE A 27 1.76 5.79 5.16
N SER A 28 1.61 7.05 4.73
CA SER A 28 0.30 7.68 4.61
C SER A 28 -0.62 7.04 3.56
N GLN A 29 -0.05 6.48 2.49
CA GLN A 29 -0.84 5.93 1.38
C GLN A 29 -1.06 4.42 1.47
N PHE A 30 -0.08 3.68 1.99
CA PHE A 30 -0.08 2.22 1.94
C PHE A 30 0.17 1.56 3.31
N GLY A 31 0.37 2.33 4.38
CA GLY A 31 0.68 1.78 5.71
C GLY A 31 2.05 1.11 5.78
N ILE A 32 2.18 0.04 6.58
CA ILE A 32 3.46 -0.68 6.74
C ILE A 32 3.62 -1.70 5.61
N ASN A 33 4.63 -1.51 4.76
CA ASN A 33 4.98 -2.45 3.69
C ASN A 33 6.16 -3.34 4.08
N LEU A 34 6.02 -4.66 3.88
CA LEU A 34 7.06 -5.65 4.20
C LEU A 34 8.38 -5.36 3.46
N THR A 35 8.31 -5.00 2.17
CA THR A 35 9.49 -4.65 1.37
C THR A 35 10.15 -3.36 1.86
N GLY A 36 9.38 -2.41 2.38
CA GLY A 36 9.88 -1.17 2.98
C GLY A 36 10.57 -1.42 4.32
N LEU A 37 10.01 -2.31 5.14
CA LEU A 37 10.61 -2.75 6.41
C LEU A 37 11.97 -3.43 6.20
N LEU A 38 12.06 -4.33 5.21
CA LEU A 38 13.31 -4.99 4.84
C LEU A 38 14.35 -3.97 4.34
N ALA A 39 13.95 -3.02 3.50
CA ALA A 39 14.83 -1.96 3.04
C ALA A 39 15.34 -1.08 4.21
N ALA A 40 14.46 -0.70 5.13
CA ALA A 40 14.82 0.07 6.33
C ALA A 40 15.83 -0.69 7.21
N ALA A 41 15.62 -1.99 7.43
CA ALA A 41 16.55 -2.84 8.19
C ALA A 41 17.95 -2.89 7.54
N LEU A 42 18.03 -3.03 6.22
CA LEU A 42 19.29 -3.01 5.47
C LEU A 42 20.00 -1.65 5.57
N ILE A 43 19.26 -0.54 5.53
CA ILE A 43 19.81 0.81 5.70
C ILE A 43 20.37 1.01 7.11
N ILE A 44 19.63 0.60 8.15
CA ILE A 44 20.09 0.69 9.55
C ILE A 44 21.37 -0.12 9.75
N LEU A 45 21.41 -1.35 9.20
CA LEU A 45 22.60 -2.19 9.24
C LEU A 45 23.79 -1.49 8.54
N GLN A 46 23.58 -0.92 7.36
CA GLN A 46 24.63 -0.25 6.61
C GLN A 46 25.18 1.00 7.31
N VAL A 47 24.29 1.79 7.92
CA VAL A 47 24.67 2.99 8.68
C VAL A 47 25.44 2.59 9.94
N THR A 48 25.00 1.58 10.69
CA THR A 48 25.71 1.09 11.88
C THR A 48 27.09 0.54 11.53
N LEU A 49 27.22 -0.22 10.42
CA LEU A 49 28.54 -0.63 9.90
C LEU A 49 29.42 0.58 9.54
N GLY A 50 28.87 1.61 8.89
CA GLY A 50 29.62 2.83 8.55
C GLY A 50 30.12 3.60 9.77
N ILE A 51 29.26 3.73 10.80
CA ILE A 51 29.63 4.35 12.07
C ILE A 51 30.71 3.52 12.78
N TYR A 52 30.57 2.20 12.81
CA TYR A 52 31.56 1.29 13.39
C TYR A 52 32.93 1.42 12.70
N ALA A 53 32.97 1.43 11.36
CA ALA A 53 34.21 1.64 10.60
C ALA A 53 34.90 2.96 10.98
N THR A 54 34.11 4.01 11.13
CA THR A 54 34.62 5.35 11.44
C THR A 54 35.20 5.39 12.86
N ARG A 55 34.50 4.80 13.84
CA ARG A 55 34.98 4.74 15.24
C ARG A 55 36.20 3.86 15.45
N THR A 56 36.30 2.77 14.70
CA THR A 56 37.42 1.82 14.81
C THR A 56 38.55 2.11 13.81
N HIS A 57 38.49 3.24 13.10
CA HIS A 57 39.46 3.66 12.08
C HIS A 57 39.82 2.54 11.10
N ARG A 58 38.82 1.75 10.68
CA ARG A 58 39.05 0.61 9.78
C ARG A 58 39.60 1.10 8.44
N PRO A 59 40.64 0.45 7.91
CA PRO A 59 41.24 0.85 6.65
C PRO A 59 40.26 0.64 5.50
N ARG A 60 40.32 1.50 4.47
CA ARG A 60 39.48 1.43 3.27
C ARG A 60 39.95 0.34 2.28
N LYS A 61 40.26 -0.85 2.79
CA LYS A 61 40.76 -2.00 2.02
C LYS A 61 40.44 -3.31 2.75
N GLY A 62 40.49 -4.42 2.01
CA GLY A 62 40.24 -5.76 2.55
C GLY A 62 38.76 -6.12 2.66
N VAL A 63 38.50 -7.29 3.25
CA VAL A 63 37.17 -7.95 3.26
C VAL A 63 36.10 -7.07 3.87
N TRP A 64 36.39 -6.36 4.97
CA TRP A 64 35.46 -5.43 5.61
C TRP A 64 34.92 -4.35 4.65
N PHE A 65 35.82 -3.70 3.89
CA PHE A 65 35.43 -2.63 2.96
C PHE A 65 34.61 -3.18 1.80
N LEU A 66 34.92 -4.40 1.34
CA LEU A 66 34.13 -5.09 0.32
C LEU A 66 32.74 -5.44 0.84
N THR A 67 32.62 -5.98 2.06
CA THR A 67 31.31 -6.28 2.69
C THR A 67 30.44 -5.04 2.80
N HIS A 68 30.99 -3.91 3.29
CA HIS A 68 30.26 -2.65 3.35
C HIS A 68 29.84 -2.18 1.95
N ARG A 69 30.69 -2.29 0.94
CA ARG A 69 30.35 -1.89 -0.43
C ARG A 69 29.29 -2.78 -1.06
N SER A 70 29.35 -4.09 -0.82
CA SER A 70 28.36 -5.05 -1.34
C SER A 70 26.97 -4.77 -0.75
N ILE A 71 26.88 -4.50 0.56
CA ILE A 71 25.61 -4.14 1.20
C ILE A 71 25.02 -2.86 0.59
N ALA A 72 25.84 -1.86 0.26
CA ALA A 72 25.37 -0.65 -0.42
C ALA A 72 24.73 -0.96 -1.79
N VAL A 73 25.31 -1.89 -2.56
CA VAL A 73 24.75 -2.30 -3.86
C VAL A 73 23.43 -3.04 -3.69
N PHE A 74 23.34 -3.95 -2.70
CA PHE A 74 22.09 -4.65 -2.39
C PHE A 74 20.99 -3.71 -1.93
N ILE A 75 21.31 -2.62 -1.23
CA ILE A 75 20.33 -1.58 -0.87
C ILE A 75 19.76 -0.90 -2.11
N VAL A 76 20.60 -0.53 -3.09
CA VAL A 76 20.11 0.08 -4.35
C VAL A 76 19.18 -0.87 -5.09
N LEU A 77 19.55 -2.15 -5.19
CA LEU A 77 18.69 -3.19 -5.77
C LEU A 77 17.39 -3.36 -4.98
N GLY A 78 17.46 -3.36 -3.64
CA GLY A 78 16.31 -3.49 -2.76
C GLY A 78 15.35 -2.30 -2.87
N ILE A 79 15.87 -1.07 -2.99
CA ILE A 79 15.07 0.13 -3.22
C ILE A 79 14.41 0.07 -4.61
N ALA A 80 15.14 -0.33 -5.65
CA ALA A 80 14.57 -0.51 -6.98
C ALA A 80 13.44 -1.55 -6.98
N LEU A 81 13.64 -2.68 -6.29
CA LEU A 81 12.60 -3.70 -6.08
C LEU A 81 11.42 -3.14 -5.26
N HIS A 82 11.66 -2.35 -4.22
CA HIS A 82 10.62 -1.74 -3.41
C HIS A 82 9.73 -0.79 -4.22
N LEU A 83 10.31 -0.06 -5.18
CA LEU A 83 9.58 0.84 -6.08
C LEU A 83 8.85 0.08 -7.20
N LEU A 84 9.47 -0.97 -7.74
CA LEU A 84 8.95 -1.72 -8.89
C LEU A 84 7.92 -2.78 -8.49
N ALA A 85 8.09 -3.44 -7.34
CA ALA A 85 7.21 -4.52 -6.90
C ALA A 85 5.73 -4.11 -6.81
N PRO A 86 5.34 -3.01 -6.14
CA PRO A 86 3.94 -2.60 -6.11
C PRO A 86 3.44 -2.20 -7.51
N TYR A 87 4.27 -1.59 -8.35
CA TYR A 87 3.90 -1.23 -9.72
C TYR A 87 3.64 -2.46 -10.60
N VAL A 88 4.55 -3.43 -10.59
CA VAL A 88 4.42 -4.67 -11.38
C VAL A 88 3.30 -5.55 -10.86
N LEU A 89 3.17 -5.67 -9.53
CA LEU A 89 2.11 -6.47 -8.91
C LEU A 89 0.74 -5.85 -9.15
N ASN A 90 0.58 -4.53 -9.00
CA ASN A 90 -0.70 -3.88 -9.34
C ASN A 90 -1.05 -4.04 -10.81
N ASN A 91 -0.09 -3.87 -11.73
CA ASN A 91 -0.36 -4.02 -13.16
C ASN A 91 -0.74 -5.48 -13.51
N ALA A 92 -0.08 -6.46 -12.89
CA ALA A 92 -0.41 -7.87 -13.06
C ALA A 92 -1.79 -8.20 -12.45
N LEU A 93 -2.08 -7.69 -11.26
CA LEU A 93 -3.39 -7.85 -10.62
C LEU A 93 -4.49 -7.20 -11.44
N ILE A 94 -4.35 -5.95 -11.89
CA ILE A 94 -5.34 -5.27 -12.74
C ILE A 94 -5.55 -6.04 -14.06
N LYS A 95 -4.49 -6.54 -14.70
CA LYS A 95 -4.61 -7.34 -15.93
C LYS A 95 -5.34 -8.66 -15.67
N ASN A 96 -5.05 -9.32 -14.55
CA ASN A 96 -5.72 -10.55 -14.16
C ASN A 96 -7.19 -10.29 -13.76
N THR A 97 -7.48 -9.20 -13.04
CA THR A 97 -8.83 -8.76 -12.67
C THR A 97 -9.65 -8.38 -13.90
N ALA A 98 -9.09 -7.65 -14.86
CA ALA A 98 -9.77 -7.38 -16.14
C ALA A 98 -10.08 -8.68 -16.90
N THR A 99 -9.16 -9.64 -16.88
CA THR A 99 -9.35 -10.96 -17.52
C THR A 99 -10.38 -11.82 -16.78
N THR A 100 -10.43 -11.78 -15.44
CA THR A 100 -11.43 -12.52 -14.64
C THR A 100 -12.79 -11.86 -14.64
N VAL A 101 -12.88 -10.53 -14.65
CA VAL A 101 -14.15 -9.81 -14.81
C VAL A 101 -14.78 -10.11 -16.17
N GLN A 102 -13.97 -10.30 -17.21
CA GLN A 102 -14.46 -10.66 -18.54
C GLN A 102 -14.77 -12.17 -18.69
N ALA A 103 -14.17 -13.04 -17.87
CA ALA A 103 -14.37 -14.49 -17.91
C ALA A 103 -15.37 -15.03 -16.87
N SER A 104 -15.74 -14.25 -15.85
CA SER A 104 -16.72 -14.62 -14.81
C SER A 104 -18.10 -13.98 -15.01
N GLN A 105 -18.33 -13.23 -16.09
CA GLN A 105 -19.68 -12.86 -16.53
C GLN A 105 -20.33 -14.03 -17.28
N THR A 106 -20.65 -15.11 -16.57
CA THR A 106 -21.71 -16.02 -16.99
C THR A 106 -22.40 -16.54 -15.73
N THR A 107 -23.72 -16.28 -15.63
CA THR A 107 -24.70 -16.78 -14.64
C THR A 107 -24.67 -16.20 -13.21
N SER A 108 -25.15 -14.97 -13.06
CA SER A 108 -25.97 -14.54 -11.92
C SER A 108 -26.82 -13.36 -12.42
N ASN A 109 -28.12 -13.33 -12.15
CA ASN A 109 -28.95 -12.15 -12.40
C ASN A 109 -28.29 -10.94 -11.72
N SER A 110 -27.60 -10.10 -12.48
CA SER A 110 -26.85 -8.97 -11.95
C SER A 110 -27.84 -7.88 -11.55
N THR A 111 -28.15 -7.81 -10.27
CA THR A 111 -28.94 -6.72 -9.70
C THR A 111 -28.16 -5.42 -9.82
N SER A 112 -28.75 -4.44 -10.48
CA SER A 112 -28.22 -3.08 -10.56
C SER A 112 -28.81 -2.24 -9.43
N PHE A 113 -27.97 -1.44 -8.79
CA PHE A 113 -28.36 -0.55 -7.70
C PHE A 113 -28.13 0.89 -8.11
N THR A 114 -29.20 1.67 -8.14
CA THR A 114 -29.09 3.13 -8.14
C THR A 114 -28.69 3.64 -6.76
N LYS A 115 -28.36 4.92 -6.63
CA LYS A 115 -28.16 5.58 -5.33
C LYS A 115 -29.33 5.35 -4.37
N ASP A 116 -30.56 5.47 -4.87
CA ASP A 116 -31.77 5.33 -4.05
C ASP A 116 -32.04 3.86 -3.67
N ASP A 117 -31.69 2.92 -4.54
CA ASP A 117 -31.77 1.50 -4.21
C ASP A 117 -30.73 1.12 -3.15
N LEU A 118 -29.48 1.57 -3.33
CA LEU A 118 -28.40 1.31 -2.39
C LEU A 118 -28.73 1.86 -0.99
N ALA A 119 -29.34 3.04 -0.91
CA ALA A 119 -29.72 3.69 0.36
C ALA A 119 -30.68 2.85 1.23
N LYS A 120 -31.41 1.90 0.65
CA LYS A 120 -32.30 0.97 1.39
C LYS A 120 -31.50 -0.05 2.21
N TYR A 121 -30.29 -0.37 1.78
CA TYR A 121 -29.39 -1.35 2.39
C TYR A 121 -28.43 -0.67 3.38
N ASN A 122 -29.01 -0.03 4.39
CA ASN A 122 -28.31 0.83 5.34
C ASN A 122 -27.87 0.12 6.64
N GLY A 123 -28.09 -1.19 6.77
CA GLY A 123 -27.71 -1.94 7.98
C GLY A 123 -28.54 -1.63 9.23
N LYS A 124 -29.67 -0.92 9.09
CA LYS A 124 -30.53 -0.51 10.21
C LYS A 124 -31.87 -1.22 10.15
N ASN A 125 -32.52 -1.38 11.31
CA ASN A 125 -33.86 -1.96 11.43
C ASN A 125 -33.96 -3.38 10.80
N GLY A 126 -32.88 -4.16 10.84
CA GLY A 126 -32.83 -5.49 10.24
C GLY A 126 -32.53 -5.52 8.74
N ASN A 127 -32.40 -4.36 8.08
CA ASN A 127 -31.96 -4.30 6.69
C ASN A 127 -30.50 -4.75 6.58
N ALA A 128 -30.16 -5.38 5.46
CA ALA A 128 -28.77 -5.65 5.10
C ALA A 128 -27.97 -4.34 4.93
N ALA A 129 -26.66 -4.43 5.07
CA ALA A 129 -25.73 -3.30 4.96
C ALA A 129 -24.87 -3.48 3.71
N TYR A 130 -25.10 -2.66 2.68
CA TYR A 130 -24.32 -2.69 1.43
C TYR A 130 -23.55 -1.40 1.22
N VAL A 131 -22.44 -1.46 0.49
CA VAL A 131 -21.63 -0.28 0.12
C VAL A 131 -21.18 -0.38 -1.32
N ALA A 132 -21.11 0.74 -2.03
CA ALA A 132 -20.55 0.77 -3.38
C ALA A 132 -19.08 1.19 -3.37
N TYR A 133 -18.29 0.60 -4.26
CA TYR A 133 -16.92 0.99 -4.55
C TYR A 133 -16.59 0.70 -6.01
N LYS A 134 -16.18 1.73 -6.78
CA LYS A 134 -15.84 1.62 -8.21
C LYS A 134 -16.89 0.84 -9.02
N ASN A 135 -18.15 1.25 -8.91
CA ASN A 135 -19.31 0.66 -9.59
C ASN A 135 -19.67 -0.77 -9.16
N VAL A 136 -19.08 -1.30 -8.08
CA VAL A 136 -19.41 -2.63 -7.55
C VAL A 136 -20.07 -2.48 -6.18
N VAL A 137 -21.15 -3.22 -5.93
CA VAL A 137 -21.83 -3.24 -4.62
C VAL A 137 -21.39 -4.46 -3.83
N TYR A 138 -20.94 -4.21 -2.60
CA TYR A 138 -20.43 -5.21 -1.67
C TYR A 138 -21.34 -5.36 -0.46
N ASP A 139 -21.51 -6.59 0.02
CA ASP A 139 -22.21 -6.90 1.26
C ASP A 139 -21.27 -6.78 2.47
N VAL A 140 -21.60 -5.88 3.39
CA VAL A 140 -20.89 -5.68 4.66
C VAL A 140 -21.72 -6.09 5.88
N SER A 141 -22.89 -6.71 5.69
CA SER A 141 -23.84 -7.06 6.77
C SER A 141 -23.22 -7.94 7.84
N ASN A 142 -22.34 -8.87 7.43
CA ASN A 142 -21.67 -9.80 8.34
C ASN A 142 -20.30 -9.29 8.84
N ASN A 143 -19.93 -8.06 8.51
CA ASN A 143 -18.69 -7.47 8.97
C ASN A 143 -18.89 -6.79 10.33
N ARG A 144 -18.18 -7.28 11.36
CA ARG A 144 -18.22 -6.75 12.74
C ARG A 144 -17.86 -5.27 12.85
N GLN A 145 -17.20 -4.70 11.85
CA GLN A 145 -16.83 -3.29 11.82
C GLN A 145 -17.98 -2.36 11.39
N TRP A 146 -19.07 -2.92 10.84
CA TRP A 146 -20.23 -2.21 10.28
C TRP A 146 -21.47 -2.33 11.16
N VAL A 147 -21.31 -2.20 12.48
CA VAL A 147 -22.42 -2.33 13.44
C VAL A 147 -23.47 -1.25 13.17
N ASN A 148 -24.74 -1.65 13.04
CA ASN A 148 -25.86 -0.78 12.67
C ASN A 148 -25.62 0.02 11.37
N GLY A 149 -24.85 -0.57 10.45
CA GLY A 149 -24.49 0.05 9.18
C GLY A 149 -23.58 1.26 9.32
N GLN A 150 -22.85 1.41 10.42
CA GLN A 150 -21.91 2.51 10.60
C GLN A 150 -20.47 1.99 10.75
N HIS A 151 -19.53 2.67 10.10
CA HIS A 151 -18.10 2.39 10.24
C HIS A 151 -17.29 3.68 10.06
N ASN A 152 -16.54 4.09 11.10
CA ASN A 152 -15.60 5.23 11.02
C ASN A 152 -16.22 6.53 10.43
N GLY A 153 -17.47 6.85 10.78
CA GLY A 153 -18.17 8.03 10.28
C GLY A 153 -18.83 7.86 8.91
N HIS A 154 -18.68 6.69 8.28
CA HIS A 154 -19.38 6.32 7.05
C HIS A 154 -20.57 5.42 7.34
N SER A 155 -21.57 5.50 6.46
CA SER A 155 -22.83 4.76 6.58
C SER A 155 -22.96 3.78 5.42
N ALA A 156 -23.47 2.59 5.71
CA ALA A 156 -23.94 1.66 4.69
C ALA A 156 -25.10 2.29 3.90
N GLY A 157 -25.31 1.79 2.70
CA GLY A 157 -26.22 2.34 1.71
C GLY A 157 -25.63 3.52 0.93
N THR A 158 -24.30 3.65 0.86
CA THR A 158 -23.62 4.75 0.17
C THR A 158 -22.45 4.27 -0.69
N ASP A 159 -22.04 5.11 -1.64
CA ASP A 159 -20.81 4.94 -2.40
C ASP A 159 -19.61 5.49 -1.62
N LEU A 160 -18.63 4.62 -1.36
CA LEU A 160 -17.42 4.92 -0.61
C LEU A 160 -16.20 5.12 -1.51
N THR A 161 -16.37 5.20 -2.83
CA THR A 161 -15.28 5.36 -3.80
C THR A 161 -14.36 6.54 -3.47
N GLN A 162 -14.94 7.68 -3.08
CA GLN A 162 -14.16 8.86 -2.67
C GLN A 162 -13.68 8.78 -1.22
N ALA A 163 -14.45 8.16 -0.33
CA ALA A 163 -14.10 8.06 1.09
C ALA A 163 -12.89 7.15 1.31
N ILE A 164 -12.76 6.07 0.54
CA ILE A 164 -11.71 5.08 0.76
C ILE A 164 -10.30 5.61 0.53
N SER A 165 -10.12 6.67 -0.28
CA SER A 165 -8.79 7.26 -0.49
C SER A 165 -8.22 7.94 0.76
N ALA A 166 -9.06 8.28 1.73
CA ALA A 166 -8.64 8.81 3.04
C ALA A 166 -8.47 7.71 4.11
N SER A 167 -8.77 6.45 3.78
CA SER A 167 -8.68 5.32 4.71
C SER A 167 -7.23 4.81 4.83
N PRO A 168 -6.73 4.52 6.05
CA PRO A 168 -5.40 3.93 6.24
C PRO A 168 -5.27 2.49 5.71
N HIS A 169 -6.37 1.88 5.27
CA HIS A 169 -6.43 0.51 4.76
C HIS A 169 -6.64 0.41 3.24
N GLY A 170 -7.00 1.51 2.58
CA GLY A 170 -7.24 1.55 1.13
C GLY A 170 -8.31 0.56 0.64
N ASP A 171 -8.19 0.14 -0.61
CA ASP A 171 -9.14 -0.73 -1.33
C ASP A 171 -9.08 -2.21 -0.94
N THR A 172 -8.04 -2.61 -0.22
CA THR A 172 -7.83 -4.01 0.22
C THR A 172 -8.97 -4.55 1.08
N VAL A 173 -9.73 -3.67 1.74
CA VAL A 173 -10.88 -4.00 2.58
C VAL A 173 -12.01 -4.68 1.81
N PHE A 174 -12.10 -4.48 0.49
CA PHE A 174 -13.16 -5.05 -0.35
C PHE A 174 -12.84 -6.44 -0.91
N LYS A 175 -11.57 -6.88 -0.84
CA LYS A 175 -11.09 -8.08 -1.56
C LYS A 175 -11.84 -9.38 -1.20
N ASN A 176 -12.30 -9.50 0.04
CA ASN A 176 -12.95 -10.70 0.56
C ASN A 176 -14.44 -10.47 0.88
N LEU A 177 -15.00 -9.32 0.49
CA LEU A 177 -16.42 -9.05 0.69
C LEU A 177 -17.26 -9.67 -0.44
N PRO A 178 -18.44 -10.23 -0.14
CA PRO A 178 -19.34 -10.71 -1.17
C PRO A 178 -19.77 -9.58 -2.11
N VAL A 179 -19.74 -9.82 -3.42
CA VAL A 179 -20.29 -8.91 -4.43
C VAL A 179 -21.76 -9.25 -4.64
N VAL A 180 -22.63 -8.25 -4.58
CA VAL A 180 -24.09 -8.42 -4.71
C VAL A 180 -24.68 -7.74 -5.94
N GLY A 181 -23.89 -6.94 -6.65
CA GLY A 181 -24.31 -6.34 -7.91
C GLY A 181 -23.45 -5.18 -8.38
N GLU A 182 -24.02 -4.41 -9.30
CA GLU A 182 -23.37 -3.25 -9.92
C GLU A 182 -24.03 -1.96 -9.41
N TYR A 183 -23.22 -0.96 -9.11
CA TYR A 183 -23.70 0.38 -8.75
C TYR A 183 -23.78 1.24 -10.01
N ILE A 184 -25.00 1.69 -10.34
CA ILE A 184 -25.28 2.57 -11.47
C ILE A 184 -25.53 3.97 -10.91
N ASN A 185 -24.67 4.90 -11.29
CA ASN A 185 -24.73 6.29 -10.87
C ASN A 185 -25.48 7.16 -11.88
#